data_AF-A0AAJ4XCM3-F1
#
_entry.id   AF-A0AAJ4XCM3-F1
#
_cell.length_a   1.000
_cell.length_b   1.000
_cell.length_c   1.000
_cell.angle_alpha   90.00
_cell.angle_beta   90.00
_cell.angle_gamma   90.00
#
_symmetry.space_group_name_H-M   'P 1'
#
loop_
_entity.id
_entity.type
_entity.pdbx_description
1 polymer ?
#
loop_
_entity_poly.entity_id
_entity_poly.type
_entity_poly.pdbx_seq_one_letter_code
_entity_poly.pdbx_strand_id
1 'polypeptide(L)'
;MVKLKNALFSMKLKIVGSGSKGNAYIVYNDKEALLIEAGVNFKAVKTALDFDISKVSGCLITHCHNDHAQYAWDILKSGINVYCLKETAEIKNLKGHRVEYLLNGITYHIGNFKVIAMPVRHDVPCVCFLIEHPETGRFCFVTDTFFCEYVFPGMNNVIVEANYGEGIIDSKNDPAFLRDRILQSHMSIETCEEFLQANDLSEVNNIVLIHLSDRNSHALDFKNKISKQTGCNVHIADNGMEIPFGKTPF
;
A
#
# COMPACT_ATOMS: atom_id res chain seq x y z
N MET A 1 1.37 -40.16 16.67
CA MET A 1 1.86 -38.93 16.01
C MET A 1 0.67 -38.02 15.75
N VAL A 2 0.42 -37.11 16.67
CA VAL A 2 -0.59 -36.05 16.53
C VAL A 2 -0.06 -35.11 15.44
N LYS A 3 -0.67 -35.13 14.26
CA LYS A 3 -0.55 -34.02 13.31
C LYS A 3 -1.16 -32.81 14.00
N LEU A 4 -0.34 -32.03 14.70
CA LEU A 4 -0.72 -30.72 15.17
C LEU A 4 -1.18 -29.94 13.94
N LYS A 5 -2.49 -29.66 13.89
CA LYS A 5 -3.05 -28.57 13.11
C LYS A 5 -2.42 -27.28 13.64
N ASN A 6 -1.21 -26.97 13.18
CA ASN A 6 -0.80 -25.58 13.06
C ASN A 6 -1.62 -25.03 11.89
N ALA A 7 -2.89 -24.69 12.14
CA ALA A 7 -3.48 -23.59 11.41
C ALA A 7 -2.69 -22.36 11.88
N LEU A 8 -1.51 -22.16 11.30
CA LEU A 8 -0.76 -20.93 11.49
C LEU A 8 -1.69 -19.83 10.99
N PHE A 9 -2.12 -18.97 11.92
CA PHE A 9 -2.58 -17.64 11.58
C PHE A 9 -1.48 -17.05 10.70
N SER A 10 -1.71 -17.06 9.40
CA SER A 10 -0.76 -16.60 8.41
C SER A 10 -1.36 -15.33 7.85
N MET A 11 -0.73 -14.21 8.18
CA MET A 11 -1.13 -12.93 7.63
C MET A 11 -1.07 -13.00 6.10
N LYS A 12 -2.08 -12.45 5.46
CA LYS A 12 -2.18 -12.33 4.02
C LYS A 12 -2.36 -10.88 3.61
N LEU A 13 -1.88 -10.57 2.42
CA LEU A 13 -2.20 -9.33 1.72
C LEU A 13 -3.23 -9.64 0.65
N LYS A 14 -4.37 -8.94 0.68
CA LYS A 14 -5.40 -8.99 -0.35
C LYS A 14 -5.47 -7.67 -1.08
N ILE A 15 -5.38 -7.74 -2.41
CA ILE A 15 -5.49 -6.59 -3.29
C ILE A 15 -6.96 -6.44 -3.69
N VAL A 16 -7.60 -5.36 -3.28
CA VAL A 16 -8.98 -5.05 -3.69
C VAL A 16 -8.99 -4.09 -4.87
N GLY A 17 -8.01 -3.19 -4.92
CA GLY A 17 -7.79 -2.24 -6.01
C GLY A 17 -6.33 -1.75 -6.02
N SER A 18 -5.74 -1.58 -7.20
CA SER A 18 -4.38 -1.08 -7.37
C SER A 18 -4.23 -0.25 -8.66
N GLY A 19 -4.72 0.99 -8.65
CA GLY A 19 -4.58 1.93 -9.76
C GLY A 19 -5.62 3.06 -9.74
N SER A 20 -5.62 3.89 -10.79
CA SER A 20 -6.38 5.15 -10.88
C SER A 20 -7.91 5.09 -10.70
N LYS A 21 -8.51 3.90 -10.68
CA LYS A 21 -9.96 3.70 -10.44
C LYS A 21 -10.28 3.46 -8.95
N GLY A 22 -9.26 3.27 -8.12
CA GLY A 22 -9.40 2.99 -6.70
C GLY A 22 -8.33 2.04 -6.20
N ASN A 23 -7.64 2.46 -5.15
CA ASN A 23 -6.66 1.71 -4.40
C ASN A 23 -7.27 1.23 -3.08
N ALA A 24 -7.05 -0.04 -2.76
CA ALA A 24 -7.43 -0.61 -1.49
C ALA A 24 -6.73 -1.95 -1.29
N TYR A 25 -6.10 -2.07 -0.13
CA TYR A 25 -5.30 -3.22 0.27
C TYR A 25 -5.73 -3.65 1.68
N ILE A 26 -5.69 -4.95 1.93
CA ILE A 26 -6.07 -5.52 3.22
C ILE A 26 -4.94 -6.44 3.68
N VAL A 27 -4.31 -6.08 4.80
CA VAL A 27 -3.38 -6.98 5.51
C VAL A 27 -4.16 -7.63 6.64
N TYR A 28 -4.41 -8.94 6.55
CA TYR A 28 -5.35 -9.60 7.46
C TYR A 28 -5.02 -11.07 7.76
N ASN A 29 -5.55 -11.54 8.90
CA ASN A 29 -5.64 -12.94 9.26
C ASN A 29 -7.06 -13.22 9.81
N ASP A 30 -7.23 -14.34 10.52
CA ASP A 30 -8.53 -14.72 11.09
C ASP A 30 -8.96 -13.85 12.29
N LYS A 31 -8.04 -13.09 12.89
CA LYS A 31 -8.29 -12.33 14.12
C LYS A 31 -8.40 -10.83 13.89
N GLU A 32 -7.58 -10.29 12.99
CA GLU A 32 -7.53 -8.86 12.73
C GLU A 32 -7.21 -8.54 11.27
N ALA A 33 -7.57 -7.32 10.87
CA ALA A 33 -7.32 -6.78 9.55
C ALA A 33 -6.97 -5.29 9.65
N LEU A 34 -6.01 -4.86 8.83
CA LEU A 34 -5.68 -3.46 8.59
C LEU A 34 -6.04 -3.12 7.15
N LEU A 35 -6.90 -2.12 6.97
CA LEU A 35 -7.18 -1.55 5.65
C LEU A 35 -6.13 -0.48 5.33
N ILE A 36 -5.62 -0.48 4.11
CA ILE A 36 -4.73 0.55 3.58
C ILE A 36 -5.40 1.08 2.30
N GLU A 37 -5.66 2.37 2.28
CA GLU A 37 -6.51 3.10 1.33
C GLU A 37 -8.00 2.78 1.39
N ALA A 38 -8.78 3.77 0.96
CA ALA A 38 -10.24 3.80 0.89
C ALA A 38 -10.73 4.26 -0.51
N GLY A 39 -9.99 3.90 -1.56
CA GLY A 39 -10.25 4.31 -2.93
C GLY A 39 -11.34 3.52 -3.65
N VAL A 40 -11.63 2.31 -3.18
CA VAL A 40 -12.67 1.45 -3.75
C VAL A 40 -13.95 1.49 -2.94
N ASN A 41 -15.08 1.17 -3.59
CA ASN A 41 -16.36 1.11 -2.91
C ASN A 41 -16.29 0.18 -1.69
N PHE A 42 -16.74 0.64 -0.52
CA PHE A 42 -16.63 -0.14 0.72
C PHE A 42 -17.33 -1.51 0.64
N LYS A 43 -18.30 -1.70 -0.25
CA LYS A 43 -18.87 -3.02 -0.55
C LYS A 43 -17.82 -4.01 -1.04
N ALA A 44 -16.87 -3.59 -1.87
CA ALA A 44 -15.78 -4.45 -2.35
C ALA A 44 -14.86 -4.89 -1.19
N VAL A 45 -14.54 -3.98 -0.26
CA VAL A 45 -13.79 -4.31 0.96
C VAL A 45 -14.56 -5.31 1.83
N LYS A 46 -15.87 -5.09 2.04
CA LYS A 46 -16.71 -6.03 2.78
C LYS A 46 -16.73 -7.41 2.13
N THR A 47 -16.93 -7.49 0.81
CA THR A 47 -16.87 -8.77 0.09
C THR A 47 -15.49 -9.43 0.23
N ALA A 48 -14.41 -8.66 0.18
CA ALA A 48 -13.05 -9.18 0.34
C ALA A 48 -12.79 -9.76 1.74
N LEU A 49 -13.52 -9.30 2.75
CA LEU A 49 -13.50 -9.79 4.14
C LEU A 49 -14.62 -10.79 4.47
N ASP A 50 -15.32 -11.31 3.46
CA ASP A 50 -16.50 -12.18 3.67
C ASP A 50 -17.54 -11.57 4.61
N PHE A 51 -17.67 -10.24 4.55
CA PHE A 51 -18.54 -9.39 5.36
C PHE A 51 -18.24 -9.37 6.86
N ASP A 52 -17.17 -10.03 7.32
CA ASP A 52 -16.67 -9.89 8.68
C ASP A 52 -15.77 -8.66 8.81
N ILE A 53 -16.41 -7.50 9.00
CA ILE A 53 -15.71 -6.26 9.29
C ILE A 53 -15.37 -6.09 10.77
N SER A 54 -15.81 -7.01 11.65
CA SER A 54 -15.58 -6.90 13.10
C SER A 54 -14.11 -7.04 13.48
N LYS A 55 -13.33 -7.73 12.63
CA LYS A 55 -11.88 -7.87 12.76
C LYS A 55 -11.08 -6.67 12.25
N VAL A 56 -11.71 -5.67 11.63
CA VAL A 56 -10.97 -4.51 11.10
C VAL A 56 -10.54 -3.61 12.25
N SER A 57 -9.23 -3.54 12.48
CA SER A 57 -8.61 -2.73 13.52
C SER A 57 -8.60 -1.23 13.17
N GLY A 58 -8.53 -0.90 11.87
CA GLY A 58 -8.53 0.49 11.39
C GLY A 58 -8.29 0.57 9.88
N CYS A 59 -8.36 1.80 9.36
CA CYS A 59 -8.09 2.12 7.96
C CYS A 59 -7.09 3.28 7.87
N LEU A 60 -5.99 3.05 7.15
CA LEU A 60 -4.96 4.06 6.84
C LEU A 60 -5.24 4.67 5.48
N ILE A 61 -5.02 5.98 5.34
CA ILE A 61 -5.14 6.70 4.06
C ILE A 61 -3.90 7.58 3.88
N THR A 62 -3.23 7.45 2.74
CA THR A 62 -1.99 8.21 2.46
C THR A 62 -2.26 9.67 2.12
N HIS A 63 -3.27 9.95 1.30
CA HIS A 63 -3.57 11.30 0.84
C HIS A 63 -5.04 11.45 0.36
N CYS A 64 -5.38 12.65 -0.13
CA CYS A 64 -6.76 13.05 -0.37
C CYS A 64 -7.31 12.77 -1.77
N HIS A 65 -6.61 12.11 -2.69
CA HIS A 65 -7.19 11.80 -4.00
C HIS A 65 -8.35 10.81 -3.90
N ASN A 66 -9.23 10.80 -4.91
CA ASN A 66 -10.45 10.01 -4.87
C ASN A 66 -10.17 8.52 -4.97
N ASP A 67 -9.25 8.13 -5.83
CA ASP A 67 -8.73 6.77 -5.93
C ASP A 67 -7.97 6.30 -4.68
N HIS A 68 -7.81 7.14 -3.65
CA HIS A 68 -7.27 6.75 -2.34
C HIS A 68 -8.26 6.91 -1.19
N ALA A 69 -9.16 7.90 -1.26
CA ALA A 69 -9.95 8.31 -0.09
C ALA A 69 -11.44 8.56 -0.37
N GLN A 70 -11.94 8.24 -1.58
CA GLN A 70 -13.33 8.50 -1.96
C GLN A 70 -14.36 7.87 -1.00
N TYR A 71 -14.08 6.68 -0.47
CA TYR A 71 -15.03 5.92 0.35
C TYR A 71 -14.65 5.91 1.85
N ALA A 72 -13.74 6.80 2.26
CA ALA A 72 -13.30 6.93 3.65
C ALA A 72 -14.47 7.19 4.61
N TRP A 73 -15.47 7.96 4.18
CA TRP A 73 -16.67 8.25 4.97
C TRP A 73 -17.55 7.02 5.20
N ASP A 74 -17.66 6.13 4.21
CA ASP A 74 -18.42 4.88 4.33
C ASP A 74 -17.77 3.92 5.33
N ILE A 75 -16.43 3.84 5.29
CA ILE A 75 -15.63 3.07 6.27
C ILE A 75 -15.85 3.65 7.67
N LEU A 76 -15.70 4.96 7.84
CA LEU A 76 -15.87 5.63 9.12
C LEU A 76 -17.28 5.43 9.71
N LYS A 77 -18.32 5.56 8.89
CA LYS A 77 -19.72 5.33 9.28
C LYS A 77 -20.00 3.90 9.72
N SER A 78 -19.20 2.93 9.28
CA SER A 78 -19.32 1.54 9.72
C SER A 78 -18.76 1.28 11.13
N GLY A 79 -18.18 2.29 11.76
CA GLY A 79 -17.60 2.19 13.11
C GLY A 79 -16.10 1.90 13.13
N ILE A 80 -15.45 1.88 11.97
CA ILE A 80 -14.00 1.68 11.85
C ILE A 80 -13.30 3.04 12.01
N ASN A 81 -12.20 3.08 12.76
CA ASN A 81 -11.36 4.27 12.87
C ASN A 81 -10.58 4.50 11.57
N VAL A 82 -10.58 5.75 11.09
CA VAL A 82 -9.87 6.17 9.88
C VAL A 82 -8.73 7.08 10.27
N TYR A 83 -7.53 6.69 9.88
CA TYR A 83 -6.26 7.35 10.17
C TYR A 83 -5.77 8.05 8.90
N CYS A 84 -5.70 9.37 8.91
CA CYS A 84 -5.27 10.16 7.76
C CYS A 84 -4.64 11.48 8.21
N LEU A 85 -4.00 12.20 7.28
CA LEU A 85 -3.60 13.58 7.52
C LEU A 85 -4.83 14.46 7.78
N LYS A 86 -4.63 15.58 8.49
CA LYS A 86 -5.70 16.53 8.79
C LYS A 86 -6.29 17.13 7.50
N GLU A 87 -5.43 17.45 6.55
CA GLU A 87 -5.78 17.98 5.23
C GLU A 87 -6.65 16.98 4.46
N THR A 88 -6.33 15.69 4.53
CA THR A 88 -7.17 14.62 3.94
C THR A 88 -8.56 14.59 4.55
N ALA A 89 -8.67 14.66 5.88
CA ALA A 89 -9.96 14.69 6.55
C ALA A 89 -10.79 15.93 6.18
N GLU A 90 -10.16 17.10 6.09
CA GLU A 90 -10.82 18.34 5.69
C GLU A 90 -11.35 18.28 4.26
N ILE A 91 -10.50 17.87 3.30
CA ILE A 91 -10.87 17.75 1.88
C ILE A 91 -11.99 16.72 1.68
N LYS A 92 -11.94 15.59 2.41
CA LYS A 92 -12.96 14.54 2.35
C LYS A 92 -14.14 14.77 3.29
N ASN A 93 -14.17 15.89 3.99
CA ASN A 93 -15.21 16.22 4.97
C ASN A 93 -15.45 15.10 6.02
N LEU A 94 -14.39 14.41 6.43
CA LEU A 94 -14.43 13.40 7.48
C LEU A 94 -14.61 14.08 8.84
N LYS A 95 -15.63 13.64 9.58
CA LYS A 95 -16.03 14.22 10.87
C LYS A 95 -16.39 13.12 11.86
N GLY A 96 -16.08 13.35 13.13
CA GLY A 96 -16.46 12.47 14.23
C GLY A 96 -15.27 11.91 15.00
N HIS A 97 -15.55 11.29 16.15
CA HIS A 97 -14.54 10.78 17.09
C HIS A 97 -13.72 9.59 16.59
N ARG A 98 -13.99 9.10 15.38
CA ARG A 98 -13.28 7.99 14.73
C ARG A 98 -12.31 8.44 13.65
N VAL A 99 -12.19 9.76 13.44
CA VAL A 99 -11.13 10.33 12.61
C VAL A 99 -9.91 10.51 13.51
N GLU A 100 -8.84 9.83 13.16
CA GLU A 100 -7.56 9.88 13.87
C GLU A 100 -6.54 10.61 12.99
N TYR A 101 -6.00 11.71 13.49
CA TYR A 101 -5.04 12.50 12.72
C TYR A 101 -3.64 11.92 12.85
N LEU A 102 -3.05 11.58 11.70
CA LEU A 102 -1.67 11.14 11.60
C LEU A 102 -0.73 12.35 11.74
N LEU A 103 0.23 12.21 12.65
CA LEU A 103 1.33 13.13 12.86
C LEU A 103 2.63 12.42 12.44
N ASN A 104 3.46 13.14 11.70
CA ASN A 104 4.68 12.59 11.12
C ASN A 104 5.63 12.04 12.20
N GLY A 105 6.11 10.82 12.00
CA GLY A 105 7.07 10.16 12.90
C GLY A 105 6.48 9.62 14.21
N ILE A 106 5.19 9.84 14.48
CA ILE A 106 4.51 9.27 15.64
C ILE A 106 4.11 7.82 15.36
N THR A 107 4.28 6.96 16.36
CA THR A 107 3.82 5.56 16.30
C THR A 107 2.37 5.47 16.77
N TYR A 108 1.52 4.90 15.94
CA TYR A 108 0.13 4.58 16.22
C TYR A 108 -0.03 3.08 16.40
N HIS A 109 -0.82 2.69 17.41
CA HIS A 109 -1.20 1.30 17.63
C HIS A 109 -2.62 1.08 17.13
N ILE A 110 -2.77 0.24 16.11
CA ILE A 110 -4.05 -0.08 15.46
C ILE A 110 -4.22 -1.59 15.55
N GLY A 111 -4.92 -2.09 16.58
CA GLY A 111 -4.83 -3.51 16.94
C GLY A 111 -3.38 -3.87 17.31
N ASN A 112 -2.84 -4.95 16.75
CA ASN A 112 -1.43 -5.33 16.94
C ASN A 112 -0.48 -4.68 15.93
N PHE A 113 -0.98 -3.85 15.01
CA PHE A 113 -0.15 -3.12 14.06
C PHE A 113 0.44 -1.87 14.72
N LYS A 114 1.76 -1.71 14.60
CA LYS A 114 2.45 -0.43 14.87
C LYS A 114 2.63 0.28 13.55
N VAL A 115 2.17 1.52 13.45
CA VAL A 115 2.18 2.29 12.20
C VAL A 115 2.89 3.62 12.43
N ILE A 116 3.81 3.97 11.54
CA ILE A 116 4.45 5.29 11.48
C ILE A 116 4.15 5.88 10.11
N ALA A 117 3.58 7.08 10.09
CA ALA A 117 3.41 7.87 8.87
C ALA A 117 4.62 8.79 8.65
N MET A 118 5.15 8.84 7.43
CA MET A 118 6.26 9.70 7.06
C MET A 118 5.93 10.47 5.78
N PRO A 119 6.21 11.77 5.72
CA PRO A 119 5.82 12.60 4.58
C PRO A 119 6.58 12.23 3.31
N VAL A 120 5.88 12.07 2.20
CA VAL A 120 6.46 11.88 0.86
C VAL A 120 6.01 13.00 -0.07
N ARG A 121 6.58 13.07 -1.27
CA ARG A 121 6.33 14.17 -2.21
C ARG A 121 5.30 13.79 -3.26
N HIS A 122 4.17 14.47 -3.23
CA HIS A 122 3.09 14.38 -4.21
C HIS A 122 2.53 15.77 -4.49
N ASP A 123 1.58 15.89 -5.43
CA ASP A 123 0.88 17.14 -5.73
C ASP A 123 -0.06 17.63 -4.59
N VAL A 124 -0.29 16.78 -3.58
CA VAL A 124 -0.99 17.09 -2.32
C VAL A 124 -0.20 16.55 -1.11
N PRO A 125 -0.49 17.00 0.13
CA PRO A 125 0.08 16.37 1.32
C PRO A 125 -0.15 14.85 1.31
N CYS A 126 0.94 14.10 1.36
CA CYS A 126 0.96 12.65 1.22
C CYS A 126 1.96 12.04 2.21
N VAL A 127 1.66 10.83 2.68
CA VAL A 127 2.55 10.04 3.55
C VAL A 127 2.74 8.64 2.99
N CYS A 128 3.90 8.06 3.25
CA CYS A 128 4.07 6.60 3.22
C CYS A 128 3.97 6.03 4.64
N PHE A 129 3.79 4.71 4.74
CA PHE A 129 3.69 4.01 6.02
C PHE A 129 4.83 3.03 6.24
N LEU A 130 5.39 3.02 7.45
CA LEU A 130 6.13 1.89 7.99
C LEU A 130 5.23 1.15 8.98
N ILE A 131 5.02 -0.15 8.74
CA ILE A 131 4.07 -0.96 9.49
C ILE A 131 4.80 -2.17 10.06
N GLU A 132 4.57 -2.47 11.33
CA GLU A 132 5.13 -3.65 12.02
C GLU A 132 3.99 -4.45 12.67
N HIS A 133 3.98 -5.76 12.43
CA HIS A 133 3.08 -6.70 13.08
C HIS A 133 3.84 -7.99 13.47
N PRO A 134 3.48 -8.69 14.57
CA PRO A 134 4.14 -9.93 14.97
C PRO A 134 4.21 -11.02 13.88
N GLU A 135 3.22 -11.11 13.00
CA GLU A 135 3.15 -12.12 11.92
C GLU A 135 3.77 -11.66 10.59
N THR A 136 3.68 -10.37 10.22
CA THR A 136 4.24 -9.85 8.95
C THR A 136 5.70 -9.43 9.09
N GLY A 137 6.11 -9.09 10.32
CA GLY A 137 7.31 -8.32 10.56
C GLY A 137 7.10 -6.90 10.11
N ARG A 138 8.17 -6.28 9.64
CA ARG A 138 8.12 -4.89 9.20
C ARG A 138 7.93 -4.83 7.70
N PHE A 139 7.08 -3.92 7.23
CA PHE A 139 6.93 -3.64 5.81
C PHE A 139 6.63 -2.17 5.61
N CYS A 140 7.01 -1.63 4.45
CA CYS A 140 6.60 -0.30 4.03
C CYS A 140 5.46 -0.37 3.03
N PHE A 141 4.65 0.69 3.02
CA PHE A 141 3.66 0.97 2.00
C PHE A 141 3.96 2.35 1.42
N VAL A 142 4.41 2.38 0.16
CA VAL A 142 4.84 3.59 -0.55
C VAL A 142 4.05 3.67 -1.84
N THR A 143 3.22 4.70 -2.00
CA THR A 143 2.42 4.95 -3.20
C THR A 143 2.33 6.44 -3.44
N ASP A 144 2.04 6.84 -4.67
CA ASP A 144 1.76 8.21 -5.07
C ASP A 144 2.85 9.17 -4.60
N THR A 145 4.07 8.86 -5.02
CA THR A 145 5.23 9.72 -4.83
C THR A 145 6.23 9.47 -5.95
N PHE A 146 6.83 10.53 -6.50
CA PHE A 146 7.89 10.38 -7.50
C PHE A 146 9.22 9.91 -6.90
N PHE A 147 9.41 10.07 -5.58
CA PHE A 147 10.63 9.69 -4.90
C PHE A 147 10.38 9.41 -3.41
N CYS A 148 11.05 8.41 -2.85
CA CYS A 148 11.04 8.12 -1.42
C CYS A 148 12.47 8.20 -0.87
N GLU A 149 12.75 9.21 -0.04
CA GLU A 149 14.08 9.45 0.53
C GLU A 149 14.42 8.55 1.74
N TYR A 150 13.43 7.80 2.24
CA TYR A 150 13.58 6.96 3.42
C TYR A 150 14.20 5.61 3.11
N VAL A 151 15.06 5.17 4.03
CA VAL A 151 15.57 3.79 4.10
C VAL A 151 14.97 3.12 5.34
N PHE A 152 14.42 1.93 5.14
CA PHE A 152 13.66 1.18 6.13
C PHE A 152 14.47 -0.03 6.61
N PRO A 153 14.96 -0.03 7.86
CA PRO A 153 15.74 -1.16 8.37
C PRO A 153 14.85 -2.33 8.77
N GLY A 154 15.31 -3.55 8.46
CA GLY A 154 14.73 -4.81 8.93
C GLY A 154 13.37 -5.13 8.33
N MET A 155 13.19 -4.87 7.03
CA MET A 155 11.94 -5.20 6.32
C MET A 155 11.85 -6.70 6.02
N ASN A 156 10.61 -7.19 6.00
CA ASN A 156 10.23 -8.55 5.62
C ASN A 156 9.33 -8.57 4.38
N ASN A 157 8.63 -7.47 4.10
CA ASN A 157 7.83 -7.31 2.89
C ASN A 157 7.89 -5.83 2.45
N VAL A 158 7.61 -5.58 1.18
CA VAL A 158 7.58 -4.23 0.59
C VAL A 158 6.34 -4.11 -0.28
N ILE A 159 5.58 -3.03 -0.13
CA ILE A 159 4.51 -2.63 -1.05
C ILE A 159 4.89 -1.26 -1.59
N VAL A 160 5.16 -1.17 -2.88
CA VAL A 160 5.75 0.04 -3.49
C VAL A 160 5.16 0.31 -4.87
N GLU A 161 4.89 1.57 -5.17
CA GLU A 161 4.45 2.01 -6.49
C GLU A 161 5.54 1.81 -7.56
N ALA A 162 5.12 1.31 -8.72
CA ALA A 162 5.91 1.35 -9.95
C ALA A 162 4.97 1.72 -11.10
N ASN A 163 4.70 3.01 -11.26
CA ASN A 163 3.61 3.52 -12.09
C ASN A 163 3.92 3.42 -13.58
N TYR A 164 5.10 3.87 -13.99
CA TYR A 164 5.48 3.93 -15.41
C TYR A 164 6.94 3.56 -15.63
N GLY A 165 7.28 3.28 -16.88
CA GLY A 165 8.67 3.12 -17.31
C GLY A 165 9.09 4.34 -18.11
N GLU A 166 10.27 4.89 -17.81
CA GLU A 166 10.75 6.11 -18.47
C GLU A 166 10.82 5.96 -20.00
N GLY A 167 11.34 4.84 -20.48
CA GLY A 167 11.36 4.54 -21.92
C GLY A 167 9.95 4.38 -22.54
N ILE A 168 8.97 3.93 -21.75
CA ILE A 168 7.59 3.75 -22.22
C ILE A 168 6.89 5.11 -22.34
N ILE A 169 6.99 5.96 -21.32
CA ILE A 169 6.35 7.27 -21.32
C ILE A 169 7.00 8.21 -22.35
N ASP A 170 8.32 8.13 -22.55
CA ASP A 170 9.05 8.95 -23.53
C ASP A 170 8.80 8.52 -24.98
N SER A 171 8.49 7.25 -25.21
CA SER A 171 8.10 6.78 -26.54
C SER A 171 6.75 7.32 -27.02
N LYS A 172 5.97 7.95 -26.12
CA LYS A 172 4.62 8.42 -26.40
C LYS A 172 4.60 9.88 -26.77
N ASN A 173 3.75 10.19 -27.73
CA ASN A 173 3.44 11.56 -28.10
C ASN A 173 2.26 12.11 -27.27
N ASP A 174 2.28 11.88 -25.96
CA ASP A 174 1.29 12.46 -25.04
C ASP A 174 1.61 13.96 -24.83
N PRO A 175 0.60 14.80 -24.52
CA PRO A 175 0.84 16.22 -24.24
C PRO A 175 1.82 16.41 -23.08
N ALA A 176 2.75 17.37 -23.22
CA ALA A 176 3.81 17.62 -22.24
C ALA A 176 3.29 17.78 -20.81
N PHE A 177 2.19 18.52 -20.62
CA PHE A 177 1.59 18.72 -19.30
C PHE A 177 1.17 17.40 -18.61
N LEU A 178 0.70 16.41 -19.37
CA LEU A 178 0.27 15.12 -18.82
C LEU A 178 1.49 14.29 -18.42
N ARG A 179 2.53 14.29 -19.27
CA ARG A 179 3.81 13.65 -18.98
C ARG A 179 4.45 14.25 -17.73
N ASP A 180 4.59 15.57 -17.68
CA ASP A 180 5.25 16.27 -16.57
C ASP A 180 4.52 16.05 -15.25
N ARG A 181 3.17 16.03 -15.27
CA ARG A 181 2.38 15.67 -14.10
C ARG A 181 2.73 14.27 -13.59
N ILE A 182 2.80 13.28 -14.47
CA ILE A 182 3.11 11.90 -14.08
C ILE A 182 4.51 11.82 -13.44
N LEU A 183 5.50 12.43 -14.08
CA LEU A 183 6.89 12.44 -13.57
C LEU A 183 7.05 13.13 -12.22
N GLN A 184 6.19 14.10 -11.91
CA GLN A 184 6.23 14.86 -10.64
C GLN A 184 5.34 14.28 -9.54
N SER A 185 4.58 13.22 -9.82
CA SER A 185 3.55 12.71 -8.90
C SER A 185 3.68 11.20 -8.64
N HIS A 186 4.29 10.45 -9.55
CA HIS A 186 4.34 8.99 -9.48
C HIS A 186 5.75 8.44 -9.66
N MET A 187 6.02 7.29 -9.05
CA MET A 187 7.32 6.61 -9.12
C MET A 187 7.49 5.87 -10.45
N SER A 188 8.63 6.05 -11.13
CA SER A 188 9.01 5.19 -12.26
C SER A 188 9.49 3.82 -11.76
N ILE A 189 9.49 2.80 -12.62
CA ILE A 189 10.12 1.52 -12.31
C ILE A 189 11.63 1.68 -12.05
N GLU A 190 12.29 2.61 -12.74
CA GLU A 190 13.70 2.96 -12.53
C GLU A 190 13.94 3.55 -11.13
N THR A 191 13.11 4.49 -10.67
CA THR A 191 13.23 5.03 -9.31
C THR A 191 12.84 4.00 -8.25
N CYS A 192 11.86 3.13 -8.55
CA CYS A 192 11.53 2.00 -7.67
C CYS A 192 12.71 1.04 -7.49
N GLU A 193 13.48 0.77 -8.56
CA GLU A 193 14.71 -0.01 -8.47
C GLU A 193 15.73 0.63 -7.52
N GLU A 194 15.99 1.93 -7.69
CA GLU A 194 16.92 2.69 -6.84
C GLU A 194 16.48 2.68 -5.37
N PHE A 195 15.20 2.90 -5.11
CA PHE A 195 14.62 2.80 -3.77
C PHE A 195 14.88 1.41 -3.16
N LEU A 196 14.64 0.34 -3.92
CA LEU A 196 14.86 -1.03 -3.45
C LEU A 196 16.35 -1.31 -3.20
N GLN A 197 17.26 -0.82 -4.05
CA GLN A 197 18.72 -0.98 -3.86
C GLN A 197 19.25 -0.24 -2.63
N ALA A 198 18.64 0.88 -2.27
CA ALA A 198 19.02 1.65 -1.09
C ALA A 198 18.63 0.96 0.23
N ASN A 199 17.75 -0.04 0.17
CA ASN A 199 17.25 -0.78 1.33
C ASN A 199 17.95 -2.15 1.48
N ASP A 200 18.07 -2.62 2.71
CA ASP A 200 18.46 -4.00 2.98
C ASP A 200 17.27 -4.92 2.71
N LEU A 201 17.40 -5.77 1.69
CA LEU A 201 16.37 -6.70 1.24
C LEU A 201 16.67 -8.15 1.64
N SER A 202 17.71 -8.41 2.43
CA SER A 202 18.17 -9.77 2.76
C SER A 202 17.09 -10.65 3.43
N GLU A 203 16.19 -10.04 4.20
CA GLU A 203 15.08 -10.70 4.90
C GLU A 203 13.71 -10.42 4.24
N VAL A 204 13.69 -9.76 3.08
CA VAL A 204 12.45 -9.44 2.36
C VAL A 204 11.96 -10.65 1.58
N ASN A 205 10.76 -11.10 1.92
CA ASN A 205 10.09 -12.22 1.26
C ASN A 205 9.37 -11.77 -0.02
N ASN A 206 8.54 -10.73 0.10
CA ASN A 206 7.70 -10.25 -0.99
C ASN A 206 7.94 -8.78 -1.28
N ILE A 207 8.05 -8.47 -2.57
CA ILE A 207 7.92 -7.11 -3.10
C ILE A 207 6.64 -7.08 -3.94
N VAL A 208 5.72 -6.18 -3.61
CA VAL A 208 4.43 -6.03 -4.30
C VAL A 208 4.43 -4.69 -5.01
N LEU A 209 4.51 -4.73 -6.33
CA LEU A 209 4.43 -3.55 -7.18
C LEU A 209 2.96 -3.16 -7.35
N ILE A 210 2.64 -1.95 -6.94
CA ILE A 210 1.29 -1.39 -6.95
C ILE A 210 1.18 -0.19 -7.88
N HIS A 211 -0.06 0.21 -8.14
CA HIS A 211 -0.39 1.45 -8.84
C HIS A 211 0.23 1.58 -10.26
N LEU A 212 0.38 0.46 -10.97
CA LEU A 212 0.87 0.46 -12.35
C LEU A 212 -0.09 1.24 -13.26
N SER A 213 0.48 2.03 -14.18
CA SER A 213 -0.26 2.73 -15.22
C SER A 213 -0.71 1.76 -16.31
N ASP A 214 -2.02 1.71 -16.59
CA ASP A 214 -2.59 0.95 -17.71
C ASP A 214 -1.91 1.24 -19.06
N ARG A 215 -1.45 2.49 -19.23
CA ARG A 215 -0.85 2.94 -20.47
C ARG A 215 0.67 2.85 -20.39
N ASN A 216 1.28 3.26 -19.29
CA ASN A 216 2.72 3.56 -19.25
C ASN A 216 3.57 2.47 -18.59
N SER A 217 3.01 1.28 -18.36
CA SER A 217 3.71 0.16 -17.74
C SER A 217 3.66 -1.12 -18.57
N HIS A 218 4.64 -2.00 -18.34
CA HIS A 218 4.63 -3.38 -18.81
C HIS A 218 4.84 -4.30 -17.61
N ALA A 219 3.73 -4.81 -17.05
CA ALA A 219 3.70 -5.54 -15.79
C ALA A 219 4.72 -6.70 -15.72
N LEU A 220 4.82 -7.51 -16.78
CA LEU A 220 5.75 -8.64 -16.80
C LEU A 220 7.22 -8.18 -16.83
N ASP A 221 7.53 -7.12 -17.58
CA ASP A 221 8.87 -6.57 -17.66
C ASP A 221 9.28 -5.96 -16.32
N PHE A 222 8.37 -5.22 -15.66
CA PHE A 222 8.62 -4.63 -14.34
C PHE A 222 8.88 -5.72 -13.31
N LYS A 223 8.05 -6.76 -13.28
CA LYS A 223 8.23 -7.91 -12.40
C LYS A 223 9.59 -8.57 -12.61
N ASN A 224 9.95 -8.88 -13.86
CA ASN A 224 11.20 -9.53 -14.19
C ASN A 224 12.42 -8.66 -13.84
N LYS A 225 12.31 -7.36 -14.09
CA LYS A 225 13.34 -6.36 -13.80
C LYS A 225 13.64 -6.31 -12.30
N ILE A 226 12.63 -6.11 -11.45
CA ILE A 226 12.80 -6.09 -9.99
C ILE A 226 13.24 -7.45 -9.45
N SER A 227 12.66 -8.55 -9.95
CA SER A 227 13.01 -9.90 -9.47
C SER A 227 14.47 -10.25 -9.77
N LYS A 228 14.95 -9.91 -10.98
CA LYS A 228 16.36 -10.10 -11.35
C LYS A 228 17.31 -9.26 -10.50
N GLN A 229 16.93 -8.02 -10.17
CA GLN A 229 17.77 -7.14 -9.35
C GLN A 229 17.84 -7.60 -7.88
N THR A 230 16.69 -7.92 -7.30
CA THR A 230 16.56 -8.11 -5.85
C THR A 230 16.68 -9.56 -5.40
N GLY A 231 16.46 -10.53 -6.30
CA GLY A 231 16.31 -11.94 -5.95
C GLY A 231 15.06 -12.27 -5.13
N CYS A 232 14.21 -11.28 -4.84
CA CYS A 232 13.00 -11.43 -4.03
C CYS A 232 11.83 -12.00 -4.85
N ASN A 233 10.79 -12.49 -4.16
CA ASN A 233 9.53 -12.82 -4.80
C ASN A 233 8.76 -11.54 -5.15
N VAL A 234 8.54 -11.30 -6.44
CA VAL A 234 7.90 -10.07 -6.93
C VAL A 234 6.49 -10.36 -7.43
N HIS A 235 5.53 -9.58 -6.96
CA HIS A 235 4.13 -9.62 -7.35
C HIS A 235 3.75 -8.32 -8.05
N ILE A 236 2.94 -8.42 -9.10
CA ILE A 236 2.22 -7.27 -9.64
C ILE A 236 0.83 -7.32 -9.03
N ALA A 237 0.43 -6.28 -8.32
CA ALA A 237 -0.88 -6.23 -7.70
C ALA A 237 -1.98 -6.28 -8.75
N ASP A 238 -2.92 -7.21 -8.57
CA ASP A 238 -4.10 -7.36 -9.43
C ASP A 238 -5.35 -7.59 -8.56
N ASN A 239 -6.50 -7.16 -9.02
CA ASN A 239 -7.72 -7.15 -8.24
C ASN A 239 -8.16 -8.58 -7.88
N GLY A 240 -8.32 -8.84 -6.58
CA GLY A 240 -8.67 -10.15 -6.04
C GLY A 240 -7.46 -11.05 -5.75
N MET A 241 -6.24 -10.61 -6.07
CA MET A 241 -5.02 -11.33 -5.71
C MET A 241 -4.87 -11.41 -4.19
N GLU A 242 -4.45 -12.58 -3.72
CA GLU A 242 -4.13 -12.84 -2.31
C GLU A 242 -2.72 -13.44 -2.20
N ILE A 243 -1.89 -12.87 -1.33
CA ILE A 243 -0.48 -13.19 -1.18
C ILE A 243 -0.21 -13.57 0.28
N PRO A 244 0.45 -14.71 0.57
CA PRO A 244 0.99 -14.99 1.90
C PRO A 244 1.98 -13.88 2.30
N PHE A 245 1.76 -13.22 3.43
CA PHE A 245 2.40 -11.95 3.79
C PHE A 245 3.04 -12.02 5.19
N GLY A 246 3.75 -13.12 5.46
CA GLY A 246 4.41 -13.37 6.74
C GLY A 246 5.85 -12.86 6.84
N LYS A 247 6.44 -13.00 8.03
CA LYS A 247 7.88 -12.81 8.31
C LYS A 247 8.77 -13.83 7.62
N THR A 248 8.27 -15.05 7.42
CA THR A 248 9.01 -16.14 6.81
C THR A 248 8.42 -16.49 5.46
N PRO A 249 9.24 -16.89 4.49
CA PRO A 249 8.77 -17.29 3.15
C PRO A 249 8.12 -18.68 3.15
N PHE A 250 8.21 -19.43 4.26
CA PHE A 250 7.69 -20.79 4.46
C PHE A 250 7.14 -20.96 5.89
#